data_AF-A0A959IQW9-F1
#
_entry.id   AF-A0A959IQW9-F1
#
_cell.length_a   1.000
_cell.length_b   1.000
_cell.length_c   1.000
_cell.angle_alpha   90.00
_cell.angle_beta   90.00
_cell.angle_gamma   90.00
#
_symmetry.space_group_name_H-M   'P 1'
#
loop_
_entity.id
_entity.type
_entity.pdbx_description
1 polymer ?
#
loop_
_entity_poly.entity_id
_entity_poly.type
_entity_poly.pdbx_seq_one_letter_code
_entity_poly.pdbx_strand_id
1 'polypeptide(L)'
;MKKTFPFLAFGLVLLFNWSSCAVTPPLQTFYNWRGLATQPGDYYTPDYSHVLRVRITEAGAMDYLLLTQSGDTLVYPEENLSAYQRWALYWEDECERLWVDHQSEGAYVWEREGDVFVRHGDGDR
;
A
#
# COMPACT_ATOMS: atom_id res chain seq x y z
N MET A 1 47.24 -21.65 -55.21
CA MET A 1 46.69 -20.95 -54.04
C MET A 1 45.16 -20.92 -54.15
N LYS A 2 44.46 -21.66 -53.28
CA LYS A 2 43.01 -21.61 -53.11
C LYS A 2 42.75 -21.60 -51.60
N LYS A 3 42.18 -20.53 -51.08
CA LYS A 3 41.61 -20.46 -49.73
C LYS A 3 40.30 -19.70 -49.83
N THR A 4 39.21 -20.42 -49.64
CA THR A 4 37.87 -19.88 -49.45
C THR A 4 37.20 -20.74 -48.41
N PHE A 5 37.01 -20.16 -47.23
CA PHE A 5 36.00 -20.56 -46.25
C PHE A 5 35.16 -19.31 -46.01
N PRO A 6 33.83 -19.46 -46.00
CA PRO A 6 33.05 -18.72 -45.03
C PRO A 6 32.23 -19.69 -44.19
N PHE A 7 32.58 -19.75 -42.90
CA PHE A 7 31.63 -20.08 -41.86
C PHE A 7 30.58 -18.97 -41.84
N LEU A 8 29.31 -19.35 -41.94
CA LEU A 8 28.18 -18.46 -41.67
C LEU A 8 27.22 -19.21 -40.75
N ALA A 9 27.58 -19.24 -39.46
CA ALA A 9 26.66 -19.56 -38.39
C ALA A 9 25.88 -18.28 -38.07
N PHE A 10 24.68 -18.15 -38.63
CA PHE A 10 23.76 -17.09 -38.21
C PHE A 10 22.96 -17.59 -37.01
N GLY A 11 23.18 -16.91 -35.89
CA GLY A 11 22.69 -17.26 -34.58
C GLY A 11 21.16 -17.27 -34.49
N LEU A 12 20.67 -18.31 -33.83
CA LEU A 12 19.34 -18.39 -33.26
C LEU A 12 19.21 -17.29 -32.18
N VAL A 13 18.51 -16.20 -32.49
CA VAL A 13 18.11 -15.21 -31.47
C VAL A 13 17.01 -15.84 -30.63
N LEU A 14 17.39 -16.40 -29.48
CA LEU A 14 16.44 -16.77 -28.43
C LEU A 14 15.89 -15.47 -27.85
N LEU A 15 14.67 -15.11 -28.25
CA LEU A 15 13.85 -14.12 -27.55
C LEU A 15 13.53 -14.69 -26.17
N PHE A 16 14.37 -14.35 -25.18
CA PHE A 16 14.02 -14.54 -23.79
C PHE A 16 12.81 -13.64 -23.49
N ASN A 17 11.62 -14.23 -23.54
CA ASN A 17 10.45 -13.69 -22.86
C ASN A 17 10.76 -13.68 -21.36
N TRP A 18 11.36 -12.60 -20.88
CA TRP A 18 11.27 -12.23 -19.48
C TRP A 18 9.83 -11.77 -19.23
N SER A 19 8.94 -12.73 -19.06
CA SER A 19 7.78 -12.53 -18.20
C SER A 19 8.35 -12.37 -16.80
N SER A 20 8.75 -11.16 -16.44
CA SER A 20 8.90 -10.77 -15.05
C SER A 20 7.49 -10.86 -14.45
N CYS A 21 7.10 -12.06 -14.01
CA CYS A 21 6.02 -12.18 -13.05
C CYS A 21 6.47 -11.31 -11.88
N ALA A 22 5.89 -10.13 -11.74
CA ALA A 22 6.00 -9.34 -10.54
C ALA A 22 5.41 -10.22 -9.44
N VAL A 23 6.28 -10.89 -8.68
CA VAL A 23 5.88 -11.63 -7.50
C VAL A 23 5.47 -10.57 -6.50
N THR A 24 4.18 -10.29 -6.38
CA THR A 24 3.67 -9.45 -5.31
C THR A 24 4.04 -10.16 -4.02
N PRO A 25 4.92 -9.60 -3.18
CA PRO A 25 5.32 -10.25 -1.94
C PRO A 25 4.07 -10.56 -1.12
N PRO A 26 4.05 -11.69 -0.39
CA PRO A 26 2.91 -12.04 0.42
C PRO A 26 2.62 -10.88 1.38
N LEU A 27 1.35 -10.52 1.46
CA LEU A 27 0.89 -9.46 2.35
C LEU A 27 1.31 -9.78 3.79
N GLN A 28 2.05 -8.85 4.39
CA GLN A 28 2.51 -8.98 5.76
C GLN A 28 1.36 -8.65 6.72
N THR A 29 1.29 -9.41 7.81
CA THR A 29 0.33 -9.19 8.88
C THR A 29 1.05 -8.75 10.14
N PHE A 30 0.56 -7.67 10.75
CA PHE A 30 1.07 -7.10 11.99
C PHE A 30 -0.01 -7.19 13.06
N TYR A 31 0.28 -7.94 14.12
CA TYR A 31 -0.61 -8.07 15.27
C TYR A 31 -0.17 -7.14 16.40
N ASN A 32 -1.11 -6.73 17.24
CA ASN A 32 -0.86 -5.80 18.36
C ASN A 32 -0.18 -4.51 17.90
N TRP A 33 -0.61 -3.99 16.76
CA TRP A 33 -0.04 -2.78 16.19
C TRP A 33 -0.34 -1.58 17.10
N ARG A 34 0.73 -0.89 17.54
CA ARG A 34 0.69 0.29 18.44
C ARG A 34 1.62 1.42 17.95
N GLY A 35 1.92 1.45 16.66
CA GLY A 35 2.95 2.32 16.10
C GLY A 35 2.57 2.84 14.72
N LEU A 36 3.56 3.26 13.93
CA LEU A 36 3.31 3.72 12.56
C LEU A 36 3.22 2.54 11.61
N ALA A 37 2.21 2.53 10.76
CA ALA A 37 2.18 1.74 9.55
C ALA A 37 2.86 2.56 8.45
N THR A 38 3.98 2.04 7.94
CA THR A 38 4.80 2.70 6.89
C THR A 38 5.10 1.77 5.71
N GLN A 39 4.46 0.60 5.68
CA GLN A 39 4.58 -0.38 4.61
C GLN A 39 3.24 -1.12 4.39
N PRO A 40 3.01 -1.71 3.22
CA PRO A 40 1.76 -2.43 2.95
C PRO A 40 1.59 -3.63 3.89
N GLY A 41 0.35 -3.91 4.27
CA GLY A 41 0.03 -5.02 5.18
C GLY A 41 -1.35 -4.89 5.81
N ASP A 42 -1.70 -5.88 6.63
CA ASP A 42 -2.86 -5.84 7.51
C ASP A 42 -2.39 -5.64 8.96
N TYR A 43 -2.83 -4.57 9.58
CA TYR A 43 -2.46 -4.15 10.92
C TYR A 43 -3.65 -4.28 11.85
N TYR A 44 -3.57 -5.20 12.80
CA TYR A 44 -4.62 -5.50 13.76
C TYR A 44 -4.37 -4.72 15.05
N THR A 45 -5.40 -4.04 15.54
CA THR A 45 -5.33 -3.36 16.84
C THR A 45 -5.13 -4.38 17.96
N PRO A 46 -4.60 -3.98 19.13
CA PRO A 46 -4.29 -4.91 20.24
C PRO A 46 -5.50 -5.67 20.76
N ASP A 47 -6.68 -5.06 20.70
CA ASP A 47 -7.97 -5.63 21.09
C ASP A 47 -8.69 -6.35 19.93
N TYR A 48 -8.09 -6.36 18.73
CA TYR A 48 -8.64 -6.94 17.50
C TYR A 48 -9.98 -6.33 17.05
N SER A 49 -10.35 -5.15 17.55
CA SER A 49 -11.59 -4.47 17.16
C SER A 49 -11.53 -3.94 15.72
N HIS A 50 -10.34 -3.54 15.28
CA HIS A 50 -10.12 -2.95 13.97
C HIS A 50 -8.96 -3.59 13.21
N VAL A 51 -9.02 -3.46 11.88
CA VAL A 51 -7.94 -3.81 10.97
C VAL A 51 -7.67 -2.64 10.04
N LEU A 52 -6.47 -2.07 10.12
CA LEU A 52 -5.97 -1.16 9.09
C LEU A 52 -5.33 -1.99 7.98
N ARG A 53 -5.92 -1.93 6.81
CA ARG A 53 -5.44 -2.62 5.61
C ARG A 53 -4.79 -1.61 4.68
N VAL A 54 -3.50 -1.78 4.40
CA VAL A 54 -2.76 -0.94 3.43
C VAL A 54 -2.32 -1.80 2.25
N ARG A 55 -2.58 -1.33 1.03
CA ARG A 55 -2.26 -1.99 -0.24
C ARG A 55 -1.58 -1.00 -1.17
N ILE A 56 -0.78 -1.53 -2.10
CA ILE A 56 -0.24 -0.76 -3.23
C ILE A 56 -0.77 -1.41 -4.49
N THR A 57 -1.44 -0.62 -5.32
CA THR A 57 -1.95 -1.07 -6.61
C THR A 57 -0.81 -1.23 -7.62
N GLU A 58 -1.07 -1.92 -8.74
CA GLU A 58 -0.09 -2.05 -9.82
C GLU A 58 0.31 -0.69 -10.42
N ALA A 59 -0.55 0.32 -10.31
CA ALA A 59 -0.28 1.69 -10.73
C ALA A 59 0.58 2.48 -9.75
N GLY A 60 0.97 1.89 -8.60
CA GLY A 60 1.73 2.57 -7.55
C GLY A 60 0.90 3.50 -6.68
N ALA A 61 -0.44 3.38 -6.72
CA ALA A 61 -1.31 4.05 -5.76
C ALA A 61 -1.33 3.28 -4.44
N MET A 62 -1.36 3.99 -3.32
CA MET A 62 -1.57 3.46 -1.99
C MET A 62 -3.07 3.50 -1.67
N ASP A 63 -3.65 2.34 -1.42
CA ASP A 63 -4.99 2.21 -0.85
C ASP A 63 -4.86 1.89 0.64
N TYR A 64 -5.69 2.52 1.47
CA TYR A 64 -5.82 2.14 2.87
C TYR A 64 -7.28 2.04 3.28
N LEU A 65 -7.62 1.09 4.13
CA LEU A 65 -8.96 0.85 4.64
C LEU A 65 -8.91 0.65 6.14
N LEU A 66 -9.82 1.27 6.89
CA LEU A 66 -10.12 0.85 8.25
C LEU A 66 -11.32 -0.08 8.20
N LEU A 67 -11.17 -1.28 8.73
CA LEU A 67 -12.19 -2.31 8.75
C LEU A 67 -12.55 -2.67 10.18
N THR A 68 -13.79 -3.10 10.40
CA THR A 68 -14.15 -3.89 11.58
C THR A 68 -13.45 -5.26 11.54
N GLN A 69 -13.44 -5.98 12.67
CA GLN A 69 -12.99 -7.38 12.69
C GLN A 69 -13.76 -8.29 11.74
N SER A 70 -15.05 -8.02 11.49
CA SER A 70 -15.90 -8.75 10.53
C SER A 70 -15.59 -8.43 9.07
N GLY A 71 -14.78 -7.40 8.80
CA GLY A 71 -14.40 -6.96 7.46
C GLY A 71 -15.29 -5.87 6.88
N ASP A 72 -16.21 -5.30 7.68
CA ASP A 72 -17.02 -4.16 7.26
C ASP A 72 -16.12 -2.92 7.15
N THR A 73 -16.29 -2.15 6.09
CA THR A 73 -15.46 -0.96 5.87
C THR A 73 -15.98 0.21 6.67
N LEU A 74 -15.13 0.77 7.53
CA LEU A 74 -15.41 1.95 8.35
C LEU A 74 -14.83 3.22 7.72
N VAL A 75 -13.65 3.11 7.13
CA VAL A 75 -13.01 4.19 6.36
C VAL A 75 -12.63 3.67 4.99
N TYR A 76 -13.13 4.35 3.97
CA TYR A 76 -12.73 4.20 2.57
C TYR A 76 -12.36 5.58 2.03
N PRO A 77 -11.06 5.90 1.88
CA PRO A 77 -10.63 7.17 1.34
C PRO A 77 -11.04 7.33 -0.12
N GLU A 78 -11.43 8.55 -0.50
CA GLU A 78 -11.70 8.89 -1.91
C GLU A 78 -10.43 9.37 -2.63
N GLU A 79 -9.41 9.78 -1.87
CA GLU A 79 -8.13 10.25 -2.38
C GLU A 79 -7.27 9.13 -2.99
N ASN A 80 -6.51 9.49 -4.03
CA ASN A 80 -5.57 8.59 -4.67
C ASN A 80 -4.14 8.95 -4.26
N LEU A 81 -3.65 8.28 -3.22
CA LEU A 81 -2.33 8.56 -2.63
C LEU A 81 -1.22 7.83 -3.39
N SER A 82 -0.07 8.47 -3.60
CA SER A 82 1.05 7.80 -4.26
C SER A 82 1.91 7.01 -3.26
N ALA A 83 2.08 5.72 -3.48
CA ALA A 83 2.93 4.88 -2.64
C ALA A 83 4.44 5.20 -2.78
N TYR A 84 4.83 5.98 -3.79
CA TYR A 84 6.22 6.42 -4.02
C TYR A 84 6.63 7.62 -3.17
N GLN A 85 5.67 8.23 -2.48
CA GLN A 85 5.91 9.33 -1.56
C GLN A 85 6.01 8.82 -0.13
N ARG A 86 6.52 9.67 0.78
CA ARG A 86 6.53 9.33 2.21
C ARG A 86 5.10 9.35 2.75
N TRP A 87 4.74 8.29 3.44
CA TRP A 87 3.46 8.17 4.13
C TRP A 87 3.63 7.44 5.46
N ALA A 88 2.73 7.74 6.40
CA ALA A 88 2.60 7.03 7.67
C ALA A 88 1.16 7.08 8.14
N LEU A 89 0.64 5.95 8.60
CA LEU A 89 -0.67 5.85 9.22
C LEU A 89 -0.50 5.44 10.68
N TYR A 90 -1.37 5.93 11.56
CA TYR A 90 -1.33 5.65 13.00
C TYR A 90 -2.74 5.56 13.57
N TRP A 91 -2.97 4.55 14.40
CA TRP A 91 -4.23 4.37 15.12
C TRP A 91 -4.08 4.72 16.58
N GLU A 92 -5.00 5.54 17.06
CA GLU A 92 -5.11 5.99 18.44
C GLU A 92 -6.36 5.36 19.08
N ASP A 93 -6.14 4.34 19.91
CA ASP A 93 -7.22 3.54 20.52
C ASP A 93 -8.14 4.38 21.42
N GLU A 94 -7.58 5.30 22.22
CA GLU A 94 -8.34 6.04 23.25
C GLU A 94 -9.40 7.00 22.68
N CYS A 95 -9.15 7.53 21.48
CA CYS A 95 -10.04 8.47 20.80
C CYS A 95 -10.68 7.89 19.54
N GLU A 96 -10.39 6.62 19.21
CA GLU A 96 -10.79 5.97 17.95
C GLU A 96 -10.48 6.86 16.73
N ARG A 97 -9.19 7.23 16.60
CA ARG A 97 -8.70 8.08 15.51
C ARG A 97 -7.71 7.36 14.64
N LEU A 98 -7.88 7.49 13.33
CA LEU A 98 -6.90 7.09 12.33
C LEU A 98 -6.22 8.34 11.76
N TRP A 99 -4.98 8.56 12.16
CA TRP A 99 -4.12 9.61 11.63
C TRP A 99 -3.46 9.16 10.34
N VAL A 100 -3.42 10.06 9.36
CA VAL A 100 -2.75 9.86 8.07
C VAL A 100 -1.83 11.05 7.82
N ASP A 101 -0.53 10.81 7.67
CA ASP A 101 0.46 11.78 7.18
C ASP A 101 0.93 11.32 5.80
N HIS A 102 0.54 12.03 4.75
CA HIS A 102 1.00 11.79 3.39
C HIS A 102 1.72 13.02 2.85
N GLN A 103 2.82 12.82 2.12
CA GLN A 103 3.63 13.95 1.65
C GLN A 103 2.88 14.92 0.73
N SER A 104 2.04 14.44 -0.20
CA SER A 104 1.26 15.31 -1.10
C SER A 104 0.06 15.98 -0.43
N GLU A 105 -0.69 15.24 0.38
CA GLU A 105 -1.97 15.69 0.94
C GLU A 105 -1.82 16.37 2.31
N GLY A 106 -0.64 16.31 2.91
CA GLY A 106 -0.42 16.74 4.29
C GLY A 106 -0.95 15.72 5.29
N ALA A 107 -1.26 16.21 6.50
CA ALA A 107 -1.74 15.39 7.59
C ALA A 107 -3.23 15.64 7.84
N TYR A 108 -3.99 14.55 8.00
CA TYR A 108 -5.40 14.56 8.34
C TYR A 108 -5.74 13.38 9.24
N VAL A 109 -6.93 13.40 9.81
CA VAL A 109 -7.40 12.38 10.75
C VAL A 109 -8.81 11.96 10.41
N TRP A 110 -9.09 10.67 10.51
CA TRP A 110 -10.45 10.15 10.58
C TRP A 110 -10.80 9.98 12.05
N GLU A 111 -11.84 10.66 12.49
CA GLU A 111 -12.34 10.59 13.87
C GLU A 111 -13.74 9.99 13.88
N ARG A 112 -14.02 9.16 14.88
CA ARG A 112 -15.34 8.58 15.04
C ARG A 112 -16.32 9.62 15.59
N GLU A 113 -17.37 9.89 14.83
CA GLU A 113 -18.51 10.72 15.23
C GLU A 113 -19.79 9.87 15.21
N GLY A 114 -20.12 9.30 16.37
CA GLY A 114 -21.23 8.34 16.48
C GLY A 114 -20.91 7.01 15.79
N ASP A 115 -21.69 6.68 14.75
CA ASP A 115 -21.55 5.42 14.00
C ASP A 115 -20.71 5.54 12.72
N VAL A 116 -20.16 6.73 12.45
CA VAL A 116 -19.39 7.00 11.23
C VAL A 116 -18.01 7.57 11.57
N PHE A 117 -17.07 7.42 10.63
CA PHE A 117 -15.79 8.11 10.67
C PHE A 117 -15.85 9.33 9.76
N VAL A 118 -15.45 10.49 10.30
CA VAL A 118 -15.43 11.77 9.60
C VAL A 118 -13.98 12.21 9.44
N ARG A 119 -13.64 12.70 8.24
CA ARG A 119 -12.30 13.21 7.94
C ARG A 119 -12.19 14.67 8.40
N HIS A 120 -11.13 14.97 9.14
CA HIS A 120 -10.74 16.31 9.56
C HIS A 120 -9.33 16.63 9.08
N GLY A 121 -9.14 17.84 8.54
CA GLY A 121 -7.85 18.34 8.06
C GLY A 121 -7.91 18.83 6.61
N ASP A 122 -7.41 20.04 6.40
CA ASP A 122 -7.26 20.67 5.08
C ASP A 122 -5.85 20.43 4.53
N GLY A 123 -5.78 20.08 3.25
CA GLY A 123 -4.56 19.87 2.47
C GLY A 123 -3.79 21.14 2.13
N ASP A 124 -3.75 22.13 3.02
CA ASP A 124 -2.99 23.37 2.82
C ASP A 124 -1.86 23.47 3.86
N ARG A 125 -0.65 23.15 3.39
CA ARG A 125 0.62 23.61 3.97
C ARG A 125 0.98 24.98 3.42
#